data_AF-A0A3M1CNF4-F1
#
_entry.id   AF-A0A3M1CNF4-F1
#
_cell.length_a   1.000
_cell.length_b   1.000
_cell.length_c   1.000
_cell.angle_alpha   90.00
_cell.angle_beta   90.00
_cell.angle_gamma   90.00
#
_symmetry.space_group_name_H-M   'P 1'
#
loop_
_entity.id
_entity.type
_entity.pdbx_description
1 polymer ?
#
loop_
_entity_poly.entity_id
_entity_poly.type
_entity_poly.pdbx_seq_one_letter_code
_entity_poly.pdbx_strand_id
1 'polypeptide(L)'
;MAKLNLDALTDEQLVHRELELERELLAAGFRLRTGQLEDTSRLRRLRRDIARIRTAERARELSQGLPKDSLRNRYRGSFQPGAVAESGESASSGGFIKGLVDKMGG
;
A
#
# COMPACT_ATOMS: atom_id res chain seq x y z
N MET A 1 -10.95 -9.01 13.38
CA MET A 1 -10.25 -8.30 12.28
C MET A 1 -10.95 -6.98 12.10
N ALA A 2 -10.26 -5.85 12.27
CA ALA A 2 -10.85 -4.57 11.90
C ALA A 2 -11.21 -4.62 10.41
N LYS A 3 -12.48 -4.42 10.09
CA LYS A 3 -12.94 -4.36 8.70
C LYS A 3 -12.41 -3.05 8.14
N LEU A 4 -11.56 -3.10 7.12
CA LEU A 4 -11.29 -1.92 6.30
C LEU A 4 -12.63 -1.49 5.72
N ASN A 5 -13.07 -0.27 6.00
CA ASN A 5 -14.32 0.28 5.48
C ASN A 5 -14.14 0.67 4.01
N LEU A 6 -14.05 -0.33 3.13
CA LEU A 6 -13.79 -0.14 1.70
C LEU A 6 -14.96 0.55 0.97
N ASP A 7 -16.17 0.45 1.52
CA ASP A 7 -17.38 1.02 0.95
C ASP A 7 -17.40 2.56 1.03
N ALA A 8 -16.67 3.14 1.99
CA ALA A 8 -16.59 4.59 2.19
C ALA A 8 -15.50 5.27 1.35
N LEU A 9 -14.63 4.49 0.71
CA LEU A 9 -13.50 5.02 -0.05
C LEU A 9 -13.90 5.33 -1.50
N THR A 10 -13.34 6.39 -2.08
CA THR A 10 -13.44 6.64 -3.53
C THR A 10 -12.60 5.64 -4.33
N ASP A 11 -12.84 5.55 -5.64
CA ASP A 11 -12.05 4.67 -6.53
C ASP A 11 -10.55 5.01 -6.47
N GLU A 12 -10.22 6.31 -6.41
CA GLU A 12 -8.85 6.78 -6.23
C GLU A 12 -8.26 6.37 -4.88
N GLN A 13 -9.02 6.57 -3.80
CA GLN A 13 -8.57 6.23 -2.45
C GLN A 13 -8.35 4.72 -2.28
N LEU A 14 -9.15 3.88 -2.94
CA LEU A 14 -8.92 2.43 -2.95
C LEU A 14 -7.55 2.10 -3.55
N VAL A 15 -7.25 2.66 -4.72
CA VAL A 15 -5.97 2.44 -5.40
C VAL A 15 -4.81 2.99 -4.58
N HIS A 16 -4.95 4.17 -3.98
CA HIS A 16 -3.92 4.73 -3.10
C HIS A 16 -3.67 3.84 -1.88
N ARG A 17 -4.73 3.33 -1.24
CA ARG A 17 -4.61 2.39 -0.13
C ARG A 17 -3.99 1.06 -0.55
N GLU A 18 -4.30 0.55 -1.74
CA GLU A 18 -3.63 -0.63 -2.30
C GLU A 18 -2.11 -0.41 -2.35
N LEU A 19 -1.67 0.70 -2.94
CA LEU A 19 -0.26 1.03 -3.14
C LEU A 19 0.48 1.30 -1.82
N GLU A 20 -0.19 1.90 -0.83
CA GLU A 20 0.35 2.05 0.53
C GLU A 20 0.63 0.68 1.17
N LEU A 21 -0.35 -0.23 1.11
CA LEU A 21 -0.19 -1.57 1.70
C LEU A 21 0.87 -2.41 0.97
N GLU A 22 1.01 -2.26 -0.36
CA GLU A 22 2.10 -2.89 -1.12
C GLU A 22 3.47 -2.40 -0.63
N ARG A 23 3.62 -1.09 -0.40
CA ARG A 23 4.86 -0.50 0.14
C ARG A 23 5.15 -1.00 1.57
N GLU A 24 4.12 -1.07 2.42
CA GLU A 24 4.27 -1.65 3.76
C GLU A 24 4.68 -3.12 3.72
N LEU A 25 4.11 -3.89 2.79
CA LEU A 25 4.45 -5.30 2.61
C LEU A 25 5.91 -5.47 2.17
N LEU A 26 6.40 -4.61 1.26
CA LEU A 26 7.81 -4.58 0.88
C LEU A 26 8.69 -4.25 2.08
N ALA A 27 8.37 -3.18 2.82
CA ALA A 27 9.10 -2.79 4.04
C ALA A 27 9.15 -3.92 5.08
N ALA A 28 8.04 -4.63 5.27
CA ALA A 28 7.96 -5.77 6.18
C ALA A 28 8.75 -6.98 5.67
N GLY A 29 8.74 -7.24 4.36
CA GLY A 29 9.54 -8.28 3.72
C GLY A 29 11.04 -8.03 3.85
N PHE A 30 11.48 -6.77 3.70
CA PHE A 30 12.88 -6.39 3.96
C PHE A 30 13.27 -6.64 5.42
N ARG A 31 12.45 -6.16 6.37
CA ARG A 31 12.67 -6.40 7.82
C ARG A 31 12.69 -7.88 8.20
N LEU A 32 11.84 -8.69 7.55
CA LEU A 32 11.84 -10.14 7.74
C LEU A 32 13.15 -10.76 7.27
N ARG A 33 13.63 -10.38 6.08
CA ARG A 33 14.87 -10.90 5.50
C ARG A 33 16.09 -10.56 6.36
N THR A 34 16.03 -9.46 7.11
CA THR A 34 17.12 -8.98 7.97
C THR A 34 17.00 -9.46 9.41
N GLY A 35 15.96 -10.25 9.73
CA GLY A 35 15.74 -10.80 11.07
C GLY A 35 15.23 -9.79 12.10
N GLN A 36 14.88 -8.57 11.69
CA GLN A 36 14.44 -7.48 12.58
C GLN A 36 12.91 -7.36 12.68
N LEU A 37 12.17 -8.35 12.16
CA LEU A 37 10.71 -8.32 12.21
C LEU A 37 10.19 -9.08 13.44
N GLU A 38 9.63 -8.34 14.39
CA GLU A 38 9.06 -8.89 15.63
C GLU A 38 7.76 -9.67 15.40
N ASP A 39 6.89 -9.21 14.47
CA ASP A 39 5.60 -9.84 14.18
C ASP A 39 5.50 -10.29 12.71
N THR A 40 5.75 -11.57 12.47
CA THR A 40 5.61 -12.21 11.15
C THR A 40 4.15 -12.33 10.71
N SER A 41 3.18 -12.28 11.64
CA SER A 41 1.76 -12.32 11.33
C SER A 41 1.31 -11.07 10.54
N ARG A 42 2.06 -9.97 10.67
CA ARG A 42 1.84 -8.72 9.93
C ARG A 42 1.89 -8.93 8.41
N LEU A 43 2.82 -9.74 7.89
CA LEU A 43 2.87 -10.04 6.45
C LEU A 43 1.58 -10.70 5.97
N ARG A 44 1.06 -11.66 6.75
CA ARG A 44 -0.18 -12.36 6.41
C ARG A 44 -1.39 -11.45 6.50
N ARG A 45 -1.40 -10.44 7.39
CA ARG A 45 -2.46 -9.42 7.46
C ARG A 45 -2.40 -8.50 6.25
N LEU A 46 -1.24 -7.91 5.97
CA LEU A 46 -1.02 -7.02 4.81
C LEU A 46 -1.43 -7.68 3.48
N ARG A 47 -1.01 -8.93 3.24
CA ARG A 47 -1.41 -9.70 2.05
C ARG A 47 -2.94 -9.88 1.92
N ARG A 48 -3.62 -10.14 3.04
CA ARG A 48 -5.08 -10.30 3.06
C ARG A 48 -5.80 -8.97 2.81
N ASP A 49 -5.28 -7.89 3.37
CA ASP A 49 -5.87 -6.56 3.20
C ASP A 49 -5.70 -6.07 1.75
N ILE A 50 -4.53 -6.27 1.12
CA ILE A 50 -4.33 -6.03 -0.32
C ILE A 50 -5.33 -6.83 -1.16
N ALA A 51 -5.51 -8.13 -0.86
CA ALA A 51 -6.46 -8.97 -1.60
C ALA A 51 -7.91 -8.47 -1.48
N ARG A 52 -8.30 -7.96 -0.31
CA ARG A 52 -9.63 -7.36 -0.09
C ARG A 52 -9.83 -6.08 -0.90
N ILE A 53 -8.84 -5.19 -0.92
CA ILE A 53 -8.90 -3.95 -1.72
C ILE A 53 -9.02 -4.28 -3.21
N ARG A 54 -8.16 -5.16 -3.73
CA ARG A 54 -8.24 -5.61 -5.13
C ARG A 54 -9.59 -6.23 -5.49
N THR A 55 -10.20 -6.95 -4.55
CA THR A 55 -11.54 -7.52 -4.75
C THR A 55 -12.59 -6.42 -4.84
N ALA A 56 -12.51 -5.39 -4.00
CA ALA A 56 -13.39 -4.24 -4.04
C ALA A 56 -13.21 -3.41 -5.33
N GLU A 57 -11.96 -3.13 -5.73
CA GLU A 57 -11.65 -2.49 -7.02
C GLU A 57 -12.25 -3.28 -8.18
N ARG A 58 -12.06 -4.60 -8.19
CA ARG A 58 -12.60 -5.46 -9.24
C ARG A 58 -14.13 -5.45 -9.28
N ALA A 59 -14.79 -5.45 -8.12
CA ALA A 59 -16.25 -5.34 -8.05
C ALA A 59 -16.74 -4.01 -8.65
N ARG A 60 -16.02 -2.90 -8.40
CA ARG A 60 -16.35 -1.60 -8.97
C ARG A 60 -16.11 -1.55 -10.48
N GLU A 61 -15.00 -2.10 -10.95
CA GLU A 61 -14.73 -2.23 -12.39
C GLU A 61 -15.86 -2.99 -13.10
N LEU A 62 -16.31 -4.11 -12.53
CA LEU A 62 -17.42 -4.89 -13.08
C LEU A 62 -18.72 -4.09 -13.10
N SER A 63 -19.04 -3.33 -12.05
CA SER A 63 -20.23 -2.46 -12.03
C SER A 63 -20.18 -1.33 -13.06
N GLN A 64 -18.97 -0.85 -13.39
CA GLN A 64 -18.74 0.22 -14.37
C GLN A 64 -18.50 -0.31 -15.79
N GLY A 65 -18.49 -1.64 -15.99
CA GLY A 65 -18.18 -2.26 -17.29
C GLY A 65 -16.74 -2.07 -17.75
N LEU A 66 -15.81 -1.83 -16.83
CA LEU A 66 -14.40 -1.57 -17.12
C LEU A 66 -13.59 -2.88 -17.22
N PRO A 67 -12.53 -2.91 -18.08
CA PRO A 67 -11.59 -4.01 -18.09
C PRO A 67 -10.83 -4.10 -16.76
N LYS A 68 -10.23 -5.28 -16.51
CA LYS A 68 -9.45 -5.52 -15.29
C LYS A 68 -8.30 -4.51 -15.17
N ASP A 69 -8.04 -4.06 -13.94
CA ASP A 69 -6.95 -3.15 -13.57
C ASP A 69 -7.12 -1.72 -14.13
N SER A 70 -8.32 -1.35 -14.60
CA SER A 70 -8.61 -0.02 -15.14
C SER A 70 -8.53 1.08 -14.09
N LEU A 71 -9.09 0.84 -12.89
CA LEU A 71 -9.08 1.83 -11.82
C LEU A 71 -7.63 2.05 -11.34
N ARG A 72 -6.91 0.96 -11.11
CA ARG A 72 -5.51 0.97 -10.72
C ARG A 72 -4.64 1.72 -11.72
N ASN A 73 -4.79 1.44 -13.02
CA ASN A 73 -4.01 2.11 -14.05
C ASN A 73 -4.32 3.61 -14.16
N ARG A 74 -5.56 4.01 -13.89
CA ARG A 74 -5.99 5.41 -13.91
C ARG A 74 -5.40 6.21 -12.74
N TYR A 75 -5.44 5.65 -11.52
CA TYR A 75 -5.11 6.41 -10.31
C TYR A 75 -3.70 6.15 -9.76
N ARG A 76 -2.98 5.12 -10.23
CA ARG A 76 -1.61 4.86 -9.75
C ARG A 76 -0.64 6.04 -9.92
N GLY A 77 -0.86 6.86 -10.95
CA GLY A 77 -0.02 8.02 -11.24
C GLY A 77 -0.26 9.21 -10.31
N SER A 78 -1.44 9.30 -9.69
CA SER A 78 -1.76 10.35 -8.71
C SER A 78 -1.30 9.99 -7.29
N PHE A 79 -0.86 8.75 -7.07
CA PHE A 79 -0.41 8.30 -5.76
C PHE A 79 0.89 9.00 -5.35
N GLN A 80 0.81 9.81 -4.29
CA GLN A 80 1.95 10.47 -3.68
C GLN A 80 2.34 9.75 -2.37
N PRO A 81 3.34 8.85 -2.39
CA PRO A 81 3.75 8.14 -1.20
C PRO A 81 4.34 9.11 -0.18
N GLY A 82 3.66 9.28 0.96
CA GLY A 82 4.12 10.14 2.07
C GLY A 82 3.37 11.46 2.24
N ALA A 83 2.39 11.78 1.39
CA ALA A 83 1.59 13.01 1.54
C ALA A 83 0.55 12.96 2.68
N VAL A 84 0.23 11.76 3.21
CA VAL A 84 -0.77 11.58 4.29
C VAL A 84 -0.14 11.55 5.70
N ALA A 85 1.04 12.15 5.87
CA ALA A 85 1.62 12.42 7.19
C ALA A 85 1.69 13.93 7.39
N GLU A 86 0.63 14.53 7.90
CA GLU A 86 0.74 15.86 8.49
C GLU A 86 1.63 15.79 9.73
N SER A 87 2.53 16.77 9.83
CA SER A 87 3.45 17.11 10.94
C SER A 87 4.61 16.14 11.23
N GLY A 88 5.70 16.31 10.48
CA GLY A 88 7.06 15.95 10.91
C GLY A 88 7.79 14.99 9.97
N GLU A 89 8.80 15.52 9.30
CA GLU A 89 9.83 14.82 8.50
C GLU A 89 9.45 14.35 7.09
N SER A 90 9.79 15.24 6.15
CA SER A 90 9.77 15.05 4.69
C SER A 90 10.75 13.97 4.23
N ALA A 91 10.31 12.71 4.16
CA ALA A 91 10.99 11.70 3.36
C ALA A 91 10.48 11.80 1.92
N SER A 92 11.20 12.56 1.09
CA SER A 92 10.98 12.73 -0.34
C SER A 92 10.78 11.39 -1.06
N SER A 93 10.01 11.42 -2.15
CA SER A 93 9.59 10.27 -2.95
C SER A 93 10.72 9.44 -3.60
N GLY A 94 11.99 9.84 -3.43
CA GLY A 94 13.20 9.04 -3.72
C GLY A 94 13.90 8.43 -2.49
N GLY A 95 13.35 8.63 -1.29
CA GLY A 95 14.00 8.36 -0.01
C GLY A 95 13.60 7.05 0.69
N PHE A 96 12.63 6.29 0.16
CA PHE A 96 12.20 5.05 0.82
C PHE A 96 13.27 3.95 0.75
N ILE A 97 13.77 3.65 -0.45
CA ILE A 97 14.81 2.63 -0.62
C ILE A 97 16.16 3.19 -0.14
N LYS A 98 16.44 4.47 -0.45
CA LYS A 98 17.68 5.13 0.00
C LYS A 98 17.79 5.16 1.52
N GLY A 99 16.75 5.59 2.25
CA GLY A 99 16.76 5.62 3.71
C GLY A 99 16.72 4.24 4.37
N LEU A 100 16.14 3.23 3.70
CA LEU A 100 16.15 1.84 4.18
C LEU A 100 17.54 1.20 4.02
N VAL A 101 18.27 1.54 2.94
CA VAL A 101 19.65 1.11 2.70
C VAL A 101 20.63 1.85 3.62
N ASP A 102 20.47 3.16 3.78
CA ASP A 102 21.33 4.02 4.61
C ASP A 102 21.27 3.63 6.10
N LYS A 103 20.10 3.23 6.61
CA LYS A 103 19.91 2.72 7.98
C LYS A 103 20.52 1.33 8.22
N MET A 104 20.96 0.63 7.17
CA MET A 104 21.42 -0.76 7.22
C MET A 104 22.86 -0.95 6.74
N GLY A 105 23.47 0.09 6.15
CA GLY A 105 24.82 0.09 5.60
C GLY A 105 25.86 0.85 6.43
N GLY A 106 25.54 1.21 7.68
CA GLY A 106 26.44 1.88 8.63
C GLY A 106 26.69 1.04 9.86
#